data_AF-A0AAN0JVI2-F1
#
_entry.id   AF-A0AAN0JVI2-F1
#
_cell.length_a   1.000
_cell.length_b   1.000
_cell.length_c   1.000
_cell.angle_alpha   90.00
_cell.angle_beta   90.00
_cell.angle_gamma   90.00
#
_symmetry.space_group_name_H-M   'P 1'
#
loop_
_entity.id
_entity.type
_entity.pdbx_description
1 polymer ?
#
loop_
_entity_poly.entity_id
_entity_poly.type
_entity_poly.pdbx_seq_one_letter_code
_entity_poly.pdbx_strand_id
1 'polypeptide(L)'
;MHLLQDFKSMQSSYTRMFYNVCKILKRKLDVDDIKEFLSYYSITFRKRVEQCSDISSILHHIKDECSLTDVTLLHSVVEEMEITEAKEHIETYRAELKDFYKSISISLCLEKRFGSFPHLKCETVTFIFDWKPEEHLLQDIKGVLSKVSGKLLIIKFIATSTSISVTCSFPFSETHKKRRFSMELNLAFAHKKDKDHFCLA
;
A
#
# COMPACT_ATOMS: atom_id res chain seq x y z
N MET A 1 17.89 -4.58 -8.47
CA MET A 1 16.91 -3.87 -7.62
C MET A 1 16.26 -4.91 -6.73
N HIS A 2 16.37 -4.81 -5.40
CA HIS A 2 15.78 -5.78 -4.48
C HIS A 2 14.38 -5.29 -4.09
N LEU A 3 13.39 -5.49 -4.97
CA LEU A 3 12.00 -5.04 -4.80
C LEU A 3 11.42 -5.36 -3.41
N LEU A 4 11.80 -6.51 -2.85
CA LEU A 4 11.44 -6.94 -1.50
C LEU A 4 12.05 -6.05 -0.40
N GLN A 5 13.32 -5.70 -0.54
CA GLN A 5 14.01 -4.82 0.42
C GLN A 5 13.43 -3.41 0.35
N ASP A 6 13.10 -2.94 -0.85
CA ASP A 6 12.45 -1.65 -1.06
C ASP A 6 11.04 -1.63 -0.44
N PHE A 7 10.26 -2.71 -0.61
CA PHE A 7 8.94 -2.84 0.01
C PHE A 7 9.01 -2.88 1.55
N LYS A 8 9.94 -3.66 2.12
CA LYS A 8 10.17 -3.70 3.58
C LYS A 8 10.62 -2.34 4.13
N SER A 9 11.46 -1.62 3.38
CA SER A 9 11.84 -0.25 3.68
C SER A 9 10.60 0.66 3.72
N MET A 10 9.68 0.49 2.76
CA MET A 10 8.44 1.24 2.71
C MET A 10 7.49 0.95 3.87
N GLN A 11 7.33 -0.32 4.26
CA GLN A 11 6.58 -0.69 5.46
C GLN A 11 7.19 -0.08 6.74
N SER A 12 8.51 -0.05 6.83
CA SER A 12 9.23 0.56 7.95
C SER A 12 9.00 2.07 7.99
N SER A 13 9.01 2.72 6.82
CA SER A 13 8.71 4.15 6.74
C SER A 13 7.27 4.49 7.11
N TYR A 14 6.30 3.73 6.61
CA TYR A 14 4.90 3.86 7.00
C TYR A 14 4.72 3.73 8.50
N THR A 15 5.33 2.70 9.10
CA THR A 15 5.30 2.47 10.56
C THR A 15 5.88 3.67 11.32
N ARG A 16 7.02 4.20 10.87
CA ARG A 16 7.69 5.36 11.46
C ARG A 16 6.84 6.63 11.36
N MET A 17 6.24 6.87 10.19
CA MET A 17 5.32 7.98 9.97
C MET A 17 4.13 7.89 10.93
N PHE A 18 3.45 6.74 10.97
CA PHE A 18 2.28 6.55 11.82
C PHE A 18 2.61 6.72 13.30
N TYR A 19 3.72 6.12 13.75
CA TYR A 19 4.16 6.23 15.15
C TYR A 19 4.42 7.69 15.55
N ASN A 20 5.16 8.44 14.73
CA ASN A 20 5.49 9.83 15.03
C ASN A 20 4.24 10.72 15.02
N VAL A 21 3.39 10.59 14.01
CA VAL A 21 2.12 11.33 13.92
C VAL A 21 1.24 11.01 15.12
N CYS A 22 0.97 9.74 15.42
CA CYS A 22 0.16 9.35 16.58
C CYS A 22 0.72 9.88 17.89
N LYS A 23 2.06 9.89 18.07
CA LYS A 23 2.69 10.44 19.27
C LYS A 23 2.44 11.95 19.43
N ILE A 24 2.40 12.69 18.33
CA ILE A 24 2.07 14.12 18.32
C ILE A 24 0.59 14.33 18.61
N LEU A 25 -0.28 13.60 17.90
CA LEU A 25 -1.74 13.70 18.04
C LEU A 25 -2.20 13.42 19.48
N LYS A 26 -1.64 12.40 20.14
CA LYS A 26 -1.94 12.08 21.55
C LYS A 26 -1.66 13.22 22.54
N ARG A 27 -0.83 14.20 22.17
CA ARG A 27 -0.44 15.32 23.03
C ARG A 27 -1.21 16.60 22.72
N LYS A 28 -1.74 16.70 21.50
CA LYS A 28 -2.30 17.95 20.96
C LYS A 28 -3.81 17.89 20.73
N LEU A 29 -4.39 16.70 20.53
CA LEU A 29 -5.82 16.57 20.26
C LEU A 29 -6.65 16.52 21.54
N ASP A 30 -7.80 17.18 21.48
CA ASP A 30 -8.92 16.98 22.38
C ASP A 30 -9.83 15.85 21.86
N VAL A 31 -10.42 15.08 22.79
CA VAL A 31 -11.24 13.89 22.45
C VAL A 31 -12.55 14.28 21.79
N ASP A 32 -13.20 15.34 22.24
CA ASP A 32 -14.53 15.71 21.74
C ASP A 32 -14.41 16.39 20.38
N ASP A 33 -13.39 17.24 20.21
CA ASP A 33 -13.11 17.92 18.94
C ASP A 33 -12.83 16.93 17.79
N ILE A 34 -11.93 15.95 18.03
CA ILE A 34 -11.65 14.93 17.01
C ILE A 34 -12.85 14.03 16.74
N LYS A 35 -13.67 13.71 17.76
CA LYS A 35 -14.91 12.94 17.56
C LYS A 35 -15.90 13.70 16.69
N GLU A 36 -16.05 15.00 16.92
CA GLU A 36 -16.92 15.86 16.12
C GLU A 36 -16.47 15.83 14.66
N PHE A 37 -15.19 16.10 14.37
CA PHE A 37 -14.66 16.04 13.01
C PHE A 37 -14.92 14.68 12.34
N LEU A 38 -14.60 13.59 13.05
CA LEU A 38 -14.75 12.22 12.54
C LEU A 38 -16.22 11.80 12.39
N SER A 39 -17.15 12.47 13.07
CA SER A 39 -18.59 12.23 12.91
C SER A 39 -19.09 12.62 11.52
N TYR A 40 -18.44 13.59 10.87
CA TYR A 40 -18.73 14.02 9.50
C TYR A 40 -18.08 13.13 8.44
N TYR A 41 -17.06 12.34 8.80
CA TYR A 41 -16.36 11.48 7.86
C TYR A 41 -17.23 10.33 7.33
N SER A 42 -17.87 9.57 8.23
CA SER A 42 -18.89 8.59 7.86
C SER A 42 -19.74 8.13 9.05
N ILE A 43 -20.96 7.65 8.77
CA ILE A 43 -21.88 7.11 9.79
C ILE A 43 -21.24 5.92 10.52
N THR A 44 -20.53 5.04 9.81
CA THR A 44 -19.85 3.88 10.41
C THR A 44 -18.75 4.32 11.35
N PHE A 45 -17.95 5.31 10.94
CA PHE A 45 -16.83 5.79 11.72
C PHE A 45 -17.31 6.57 12.96
N ARG A 46 -18.34 7.41 12.80
CA ARG A 46 -19.05 8.06 13.91
C ARG A 46 -19.41 7.09 15.04
N LYS A 47 -20.04 5.96 14.71
CA LYS A 47 -20.44 4.95 15.70
C LYS A 47 -19.24 4.32 16.43
N ARG A 48 -18.12 4.12 15.73
CA ARG A 48 -16.88 3.58 16.34
C ARG A 48 -16.25 4.58 17.30
N VAL A 49 -16.16 5.84 16.89
CA VAL A 49 -15.49 6.89 17.69
C VAL A 49 -16.35 7.40 18.85
N GLU A 50 -17.69 7.35 18.75
CA GLU A 50 -18.60 7.70 19.85
C GLU A 50 -18.27 6.90 21.14
N GLN A 51 -17.90 5.63 20.99
CA GLN A 51 -17.59 4.72 22.10
C GLN A 51 -16.17 4.90 22.67
N CYS A 52 -15.31 5.68 22.02
CA CYS A 52 -13.93 5.88 22.47
C CYS A 52 -13.86 6.83 23.67
N SER A 53 -13.11 6.48 24.71
CA SER A 53 -12.87 7.34 25.87
C SER A 53 -11.63 8.22 25.76
N ASP A 54 -10.74 7.92 24.81
CA ASP A 54 -9.43 8.55 24.72
C ASP A 54 -8.91 8.61 23.27
N ILE A 55 -7.93 9.49 23.05
CA ILE A 55 -7.28 9.70 21.75
C ILE A 55 -6.60 8.43 21.23
N SER A 56 -6.05 7.58 22.09
CA SER A 56 -5.38 6.35 21.63
C SER A 56 -6.37 5.38 20.97
N SER A 57 -7.56 5.24 21.55
CA SER A 57 -8.65 4.43 20.99
C SER A 57 -9.13 4.98 19.64
N ILE A 58 -9.27 6.30 19.52
CA ILE A 58 -9.64 6.96 18.25
C ILE A 58 -8.56 6.77 17.17
N LEU A 59 -7.29 6.95 17.53
CA LEU A 59 -6.17 6.76 16.61
C LEU A 59 -6.04 5.30 16.13
N HIS A 60 -6.50 4.32 16.92
CA HIS A 60 -6.55 2.93 16.48
C HIS A 60 -7.54 2.77 15.32
N HIS A 61 -8.74 3.35 15.44
CA HIS A 61 -9.72 3.34 14.34
C HIS A 61 -9.23 4.10 13.11
N ILE A 62 -8.55 5.23 13.28
CA ILE A 62 -7.95 5.96 12.15
C ILE A 62 -6.91 5.08 11.45
N LYS A 63 -6.09 4.36 12.21
CA LYS A 63 -5.11 3.42 11.67
C LYS A 63 -5.76 2.30 10.88
N ASP A 64 -6.89 1.75 11.33
CA ASP A 64 -7.58 0.66 10.65
C ASP A 64 -8.19 1.07 9.30
N GLU A 65 -8.49 2.35 9.11
CA GLU A 65 -8.95 2.90 7.83
C GLU A 65 -7.78 3.31 6.92
N CYS A 66 -6.55 3.34 7.44
CA CYS A 66 -5.36 3.64 6.64
C CYS A 66 -4.69 2.36 6.15
N SER A 67 -3.98 2.49 5.04
CA SER A 67 -3.12 1.45 4.46
C SER A 67 -1.76 2.04 4.08
N LEU A 68 -0.85 1.20 3.60
CA LEU A 68 0.41 1.69 3.06
C LEU A 68 0.18 2.73 1.95
N THR A 69 -0.84 2.52 1.12
CA THR A 69 -1.07 3.36 -0.06
C THR A 69 -2.08 4.48 0.14
N ASP A 70 -2.84 4.43 1.23
CA ASP A 70 -3.89 5.39 1.55
C ASP A 70 -3.80 5.83 3.01
N VAL A 71 -3.38 7.08 3.20
CA VAL A 71 -3.28 7.76 4.50
C VAL A 71 -4.17 8.99 4.54
N THR A 72 -5.21 9.02 3.69
CA THR A 72 -6.04 10.21 3.47
C THR A 72 -6.74 10.65 4.74
N LEU A 73 -7.34 9.71 5.49
CA LEU A 73 -8.02 10.04 6.75
C LEU A 73 -7.06 10.66 7.77
N LEU A 74 -5.88 10.05 7.97
CA LEU A 74 -4.87 10.58 8.89
C LEU A 74 -4.41 12.00 8.47
N HIS A 75 -4.21 12.22 7.18
CA HIS A 75 -3.84 13.53 6.65
C HIS A 75 -4.93 14.58 6.86
N SER A 76 -6.20 14.25 6.58
CA SER A 76 -7.33 15.15 6.81
C SER A 76 -7.47 15.55 8.27
N VAL A 77 -7.29 14.61 9.21
CA VAL A 77 -7.26 14.91 10.65
C VAL A 77 -6.14 15.89 10.99
N VAL A 78 -4.92 15.63 10.51
CA VAL A 78 -3.75 16.48 10.81
C VAL A 78 -3.90 17.89 10.22
N GLU A 79 -4.51 17.98 9.04
CA GLU A 79 -4.75 19.24 8.33
C GLU A 79 -5.83 20.08 9.00
N GLU A 80 -6.97 19.48 9.36
CA GLU A 80 -8.06 20.18 10.05
C GLU A 80 -7.61 20.69 11.43
N MET A 81 -6.82 19.88 12.15
CA MET A 81 -6.34 20.21 13.48
C MET A 81 -5.12 21.15 13.46
N GLU A 82 -4.69 21.59 12.27
CA GLU A 82 -3.57 22.50 12.04
C GLU A 82 -2.24 22.07 12.71
N ILE A 83 -1.96 20.75 12.73
CA ILE A 83 -0.79 20.19 13.40
C ILE A 83 0.39 20.07 12.41
N THR A 84 1.08 21.19 12.18
CA THR A 84 2.19 21.29 11.19
C THR A 84 3.28 20.24 11.36
N GLU A 85 3.72 19.97 12.60
CA GLU A 85 4.74 18.94 12.89
C GLU A 85 4.31 17.54 12.43
N ALA A 86 3.03 17.20 12.56
CA ALA A 86 2.51 15.92 12.09
C ALA A 86 2.38 15.89 10.56
N LYS A 87 2.03 17.04 9.95
CA LYS A 87 1.92 17.20 8.50
C LYS A 87 3.24 16.90 7.81
N GLU A 88 4.35 17.39 8.35
CA GLU A 88 5.70 17.15 7.82
C GLU A 88 6.06 15.65 7.74
N HIS A 89 5.69 14.86 8.75
CA HIS A 89 5.90 13.42 8.73
C HIS A 89 5.09 12.70 7.64
N ILE A 90 3.83 13.13 7.41
CA ILE A 90 2.98 12.54 6.37
C ILE A 90 3.51 12.90 4.97
N GLU A 91 3.90 14.16 4.76
CA GLU A 91 4.43 14.60 3.47
C GLU A 91 5.78 13.96 3.14
N THR A 92 6.65 13.77 4.14
CA THR A 92 7.90 13.00 3.97
C THR A 92 7.59 11.58 3.51
N TYR A 93 6.64 10.90 4.16
CA TYR A 93 6.23 9.56 3.77
C TYR A 93 5.63 9.50 2.36
N ARG A 94 4.77 10.47 2.00
CA ARG A 94 4.17 10.54 0.65
C ARG A 94 5.23 10.73 -0.44
N ALA A 95 6.28 11.50 -0.17
CA ALA A 95 7.41 11.66 -1.08
C ALA A 95 8.17 10.34 -1.26
N GLU A 96 8.53 9.66 -0.16
CA GLU A 96 9.19 8.35 -0.20
C GLU A 96 8.34 7.29 -0.93
N LEU A 97 7.02 7.29 -0.69
CA LEU A 97 6.07 6.40 -1.35
C LEU A 97 5.97 6.67 -2.87
N LYS A 98 6.01 7.94 -3.27
CA LYS A 98 6.04 8.34 -4.69
C LYS A 98 7.31 7.87 -5.38
N ASP A 99 8.46 8.00 -4.73
CA ASP A 99 9.74 7.51 -5.25
C ASP A 99 9.76 5.98 -5.33
N PHE A 100 9.17 5.30 -4.35
CA PHE A 100 8.97 3.85 -4.39
C PHE A 100 8.09 3.42 -5.58
N TYR A 101 6.96 4.09 -5.84
CA TYR A 101 6.16 3.79 -7.03
C TYR A 101 6.95 4.00 -8.32
N LYS A 102 7.76 5.05 -8.37
CA LYS A 102 8.64 5.33 -9.52
C LYS A 102 9.69 4.23 -9.67
N SER A 103 10.31 3.75 -8.60
CA SER A 103 11.32 2.68 -8.66
C SER A 103 10.71 1.37 -9.13
N ILE A 104 9.53 0.99 -8.62
CA ILE A 104 8.79 -0.17 -9.11
C ILE A 104 8.46 0.02 -10.60
N SER A 105 7.86 1.16 -10.98
CA SER A 105 7.50 1.43 -12.38
C SER A 105 8.72 1.34 -13.30
N ILE A 106 9.85 1.88 -12.89
CA ILE A 106 11.12 1.83 -13.60
C ILE A 106 11.62 0.39 -13.72
N SER A 107 11.61 -0.43 -12.67
CA SER A 107 12.03 -1.84 -12.77
C SER A 107 11.12 -2.66 -13.67
N LEU A 108 9.83 -2.38 -13.63
CA LEU A 108 8.85 -2.96 -14.54
C LEU A 108 9.08 -2.50 -16.00
N CYS A 109 9.73 -1.35 -16.23
CA CYS A 109 9.98 -0.77 -17.56
C CYS A 109 11.41 -0.94 -18.12
N LEU A 110 12.45 -1.15 -17.29
CA LEU A 110 13.86 -0.88 -17.67
C LEU A 110 14.67 -2.02 -18.31
N GLU A 111 14.07 -3.08 -18.85
CA GLU A 111 14.82 -3.93 -19.79
C GLU A 111 14.34 -3.88 -21.24
N LYS A 112 14.84 -2.80 -21.87
CA LYS A 112 15.38 -2.64 -23.24
C LYS A 112 14.47 -2.07 -24.34
N ARG A 113 14.89 -0.89 -24.83
CA ARG A 113 14.65 -0.25 -26.15
C ARG A 113 13.77 -1.09 -27.08
N PHE A 114 12.51 -0.68 -27.24
CA PHE A 114 11.55 -1.36 -28.10
C PHE A 114 11.45 -0.70 -29.47
N GLY A 115 11.79 -1.46 -30.52
CA GLY A 115 11.48 -1.12 -31.91
C GLY A 115 10.01 -1.41 -32.23
N SER A 116 9.46 -0.63 -33.17
CA SER A 116 8.05 -0.62 -33.60
C SER A 116 7.56 -1.95 -34.19
N PHE A 117 6.47 -2.52 -33.65
CA PHE A 117 5.66 -3.57 -34.31
C PHE A 117 4.16 -3.44 -33.99
N PRO A 118 3.25 -3.92 -34.87
CA PRO A 118 1.86 -3.48 -34.91
C PRO A 118 0.91 -4.24 -33.95
N HIS A 119 -0.25 -3.60 -33.79
CA HIS A 119 -1.23 -3.68 -32.71
C HIS A 119 -2.17 -4.93 -32.74
N LEU A 120 -2.74 -5.30 -31.57
CA LEU A 120 -4.07 -5.98 -31.37
C LEU A 120 -4.20 -7.47 -30.91
N LYS A 121 -3.47 -7.94 -29.89
CA LYS A 121 -3.77 -9.19 -29.10
C LYS A 121 -3.43 -9.11 -27.58
N CYS A 122 -4.39 -8.97 -26.66
CA CYS A 122 -4.01 -8.93 -25.23
C CYS A 122 -3.44 -10.27 -24.72
N GLU A 123 -2.23 -10.29 -24.15
CA GLU A 123 -1.70 -11.47 -23.43
C GLU A 123 -2.06 -11.39 -21.95
N THR A 124 -2.49 -12.51 -21.37
CA THR A 124 -2.84 -12.62 -19.95
C THR A 124 -1.72 -13.36 -19.21
N VAL A 125 -1.19 -12.77 -18.15
CA VAL A 125 -0.20 -13.38 -17.25
C VAL A 125 -0.85 -13.56 -15.88
N THR A 126 -0.79 -14.77 -15.35
CA THR A 126 -1.29 -15.09 -14.02
C THR A 126 -0.11 -15.36 -13.10
N PHE A 127 0.03 -14.53 -12.07
CA PHE A 127 1.00 -14.71 -11.00
C PHE A 127 0.36 -15.50 -9.88
N ILE A 128 0.92 -16.65 -9.54
CA ILE A 128 0.47 -17.48 -8.43
C ILE A 128 1.49 -17.35 -7.31
N PHE A 129 1.07 -16.75 -6.21
CA PHE A 129 1.82 -16.61 -4.97
C PHE A 129 1.41 -17.75 -4.05
N ASP A 130 2.34 -18.66 -3.75
CA ASP A 130 2.14 -19.91 -3.00
C ASP A 130 1.81 -19.75 -1.50
N TRP A 131 1.38 -18.55 -1.09
CA TRP A 131 1.03 -18.22 0.28
C TRP A 131 -0.30 -17.46 0.34
N LYS A 132 -1.01 -17.63 1.46
CA LYS A 132 -2.25 -16.88 1.75
C LYS A 132 -1.90 -15.63 2.58
N PRO A 133 -2.18 -14.42 2.08
CA PRO A 133 -1.92 -13.19 2.81
C PRO A 133 -2.95 -12.99 3.91
N GLU A 134 -2.51 -12.34 4.96
CA GLU A 134 -3.41 -11.66 5.88
C GLU A 134 -4.17 -10.57 5.11
N GLU A 135 -5.40 -10.30 5.53
CA GLU A 135 -6.34 -9.46 4.75
C GLU A 135 -5.81 -8.03 4.54
N HIS A 136 -5.15 -7.46 5.56
CA HIS A 136 -4.54 -6.12 5.45
C HIS A 136 -3.42 -6.07 4.41
N LEU A 137 -2.61 -7.13 4.32
CA LEU A 137 -1.50 -7.20 3.36
C LEU A 137 -2.01 -7.37 1.93
N LEU A 138 -3.13 -8.08 1.75
CA LEU A 138 -3.79 -8.17 0.44
C LEU A 138 -4.27 -6.79 -0.04
N GLN A 139 -4.77 -5.94 0.87
CA GLN A 139 -5.19 -4.58 0.52
C GLN A 139 -3.99 -3.71 0.13
N ASP A 140 -2.87 -3.81 0.84
CA ASP A 140 -1.63 -3.10 0.46
C ASP A 140 -1.14 -3.53 -0.93
N ILE A 141 -1.15 -4.84 -1.22
CA ILE A 141 -0.77 -5.37 -2.53
C ILE A 141 -1.67 -4.80 -3.62
N LYS A 142 -2.99 -4.84 -3.42
CA LYS A 142 -3.97 -4.27 -4.36
C LYS A 142 -3.71 -2.79 -4.60
N GLY A 143 -3.52 -2.03 -3.52
CA GLY A 143 -3.23 -0.60 -3.56
C GLY A 143 -1.99 -0.30 -4.38
N VAL A 144 -0.87 -0.96 -4.06
CA VAL A 144 0.40 -0.78 -4.78
C VAL A 144 0.20 -1.11 -6.26
N LEU A 145 -0.33 -2.30 -6.57
CA LEU A 145 -0.53 -2.72 -7.96
C LEU A 145 -1.39 -1.74 -8.74
N SER A 146 -2.47 -1.22 -8.17
CA SER A 146 -3.34 -0.24 -8.82
C SER A 146 -2.63 1.09 -9.14
N LYS A 147 -1.68 1.51 -8.29
CA LYS A 147 -0.92 2.76 -8.47
C LYS A 147 0.19 2.59 -9.49
N VAL A 148 0.86 1.43 -9.49
CA VAL A 148 1.98 1.18 -10.43
C VAL A 148 1.50 0.74 -11.81
N SER A 149 0.33 0.11 -11.90
CA SER A 149 -0.19 -0.46 -13.14
C SER A 149 -0.53 0.57 -14.22
N GLY A 150 -0.91 1.79 -13.82
CA GLY A 150 -1.37 2.82 -14.74
C GLY A 150 -2.44 2.29 -15.73
N LYS A 151 -2.37 2.73 -17.00
CA LYS A 151 -3.19 2.19 -18.11
C LYS A 151 -2.62 0.90 -18.75
N LEU A 152 -1.41 0.48 -18.34
CA LEU A 152 -0.63 -0.56 -19.03
C LEU A 152 -0.87 -1.98 -18.50
N LEU A 153 -1.30 -2.08 -17.25
CA LEU A 153 -1.56 -3.33 -16.54
C LEU A 153 -3.03 -3.33 -16.11
N ILE A 154 -3.84 -4.20 -16.72
CA ILE A 154 -5.23 -4.39 -16.31
C ILE A 154 -5.27 -5.60 -15.37
N ILE A 155 -5.51 -5.37 -14.08
CA ILE A 155 -5.75 -6.45 -13.11
C ILE A 155 -7.15 -7.01 -13.39
N LYS A 156 -7.23 -8.23 -13.91
CA LYS A 156 -8.50 -8.91 -14.25
C LYS A 156 -9.18 -9.46 -13.01
N PHE A 157 -8.43 -10.18 -12.18
CA PHE A 157 -8.93 -10.67 -10.89
C PHE A 157 -7.78 -11.04 -9.97
N ILE A 158 -8.08 -11.03 -8.67
CA ILE A 158 -7.20 -11.53 -7.61
C ILE A 158 -8.00 -12.59 -6.84
N ALA A 159 -7.66 -13.88 -7.02
CA ALA A 159 -8.29 -14.94 -6.23
C ALA A 159 -7.47 -15.23 -4.98
N THR A 160 -8.19 -15.48 -3.90
CA THR A 160 -7.66 -15.87 -2.59
C THR A 160 -8.10 -17.29 -2.30
N SER A 161 -7.13 -18.19 -2.11
CA SER A 161 -7.34 -19.57 -1.68
C SER A 161 -6.25 -19.96 -0.66
N THR A 162 -5.57 -21.09 -0.85
CA THR A 162 -4.28 -21.37 -0.20
C THR A 162 -3.14 -20.51 -0.76
N SER A 163 -3.38 -19.84 -1.89
CA SER A 163 -2.47 -18.94 -2.62
C SER A 163 -3.19 -17.65 -3.04
N ILE A 164 -2.43 -16.61 -3.42
CA ILE A 164 -2.96 -15.47 -4.19
C ILE A 164 -2.71 -15.73 -5.67
N SER A 165 -3.72 -15.57 -6.51
CA SER A 165 -3.54 -15.54 -7.96
C SER A 165 -3.88 -14.16 -8.49
N VAL A 166 -2.90 -13.40 -8.98
CA VAL A 166 -3.11 -12.10 -9.64
C VAL A 166 -3.04 -12.31 -11.15
N THR A 167 -4.16 -12.09 -11.84
CA THR A 167 -4.20 -12.17 -13.30
C THR A 167 -4.19 -10.78 -13.90
N CYS A 168 -3.18 -10.49 -14.73
CA CYS A 168 -3.02 -9.23 -15.42
C CYS A 168 -3.12 -9.42 -16.94
N SER A 169 -3.69 -8.46 -17.65
CA SER A 169 -3.62 -8.42 -19.12
C SER A 169 -2.90 -7.19 -19.63
N PHE A 170 -2.10 -7.41 -20.68
CA PHE A 170 -1.31 -6.40 -21.36
C PHE A 170 -1.72 -6.32 -22.83
N PRO A 171 -1.91 -5.12 -23.41
CA PRO A 171 -2.09 -4.97 -24.86
C PRO A 171 -0.83 -5.44 -25.62
N PHE A 172 -1.01 -6.19 -26.72
CA PHE A 172 0.02 -6.96 -27.46
C PHE A 172 1.19 -6.22 -28.06
N SER A 173 1.22 -4.88 -28.02
CA SER A 173 2.34 -4.17 -28.63
C SER A 173 3.70 -4.58 -28.04
N GLU A 174 3.73 -5.47 -27.03
CA GLU A 174 4.90 -5.84 -26.25
C GLU A 174 4.94 -7.34 -25.83
N THR A 175 4.90 -8.26 -26.80
CA THR A 175 5.01 -9.72 -26.58
C THR A 175 6.39 -10.23 -26.14
N HIS A 176 7.42 -9.38 -26.15
CA HIS A 176 8.76 -9.76 -25.68
C HIS A 176 8.95 -9.57 -24.16
N LYS A 177 7.90 -9.15 -23.43
CA LYS A 177 7.86 -8.85 -21.98
C LYS A 177 7.89 -10.04 -21.01
N LYS A 178 7.95 -11.28 -21.49
CA LYS A 178 7.51 -12.45 -20.72
C LYS A 178 8.41 -12.92 -19.58
N ARG A 179 9.75 -12.74 -19.64
CA ARG A 179 10.64 -13.55 -18.77
C ARG A 179 11.05 -12.94 -17.42
N ARG A 180 10.98 -11.62 -17.21
CA ARG A 180 11.42 -11.00 -15.94
C ARG A 180 10.30 -10.46 -15.04
N PHE A 181 9.15 -10.12 -15.62
CA PHE A 181 7.95 -9.72 -14.86
C PHE A 181 7.53 -10.79 -13.83
N SER A 182 7.64 -12.08 -14.21
CA SER A 182 7.35 -13.23 -13.34
C SER A 182 8.29 -13.36 -12.15
N MET A 183 9.53 -12.91 -12.26
CA MET A 183 10.55 -13.17 -11.24
C MET A 183 10.54 -12.08 -10.17
N GLU A 184 10.43 -10.80 -10.53
CA GLU A 184 10.49 -9.69 -9.57
C GLU A 184 9.23 -9.57 -8.71
N LEU A 185 8.03 -9.76 -9.27
CA LEU A 185 6.78 -9.79 -8.51
C LEU A 185 6.72 -11.00 -7.56
N ASN A 186 7.09 -12.19 -8.03
CA ASN A 186 7.18 -13.36 -7.15
C ASN A 186 8.21 -13.14 -6.03
N LEU A 187 9.38 -12.56 -6.30
CA LEU A 187 10.39 -12.28 -5.27
C LEU A 187 9.98 -11.21 -4.24
N ALA A 188 9.20 -10.20 -4.64
CA ALA A 188 8.69 -9.18 -3.72
C ALA A 188 7.68 -9.73 -2.69
N PHE A 189 7.02 -10.83 -3.02
CA PHE A 189 5.95 -11.39 -2.19
C PHE A 189 6.26 -12.80 -1.64
N ALA A 190 7.18 -13.58 -2.22
CA ALA A 190 7.43 -14.99 -1.86
C ALA A 190 8.31 -15.21 -0.61
N HIS A 191 9.13 -14.24 -0.18
CA HIS A 191 10.06 -14.45 0.95
C HIS A 191 9.52 -14.02 2.34
N LYS A 192 8.20 -14.04 2.55
CA LYS A 192 7.64 -14.03 3.93
C LYS A 192 7.72 -15.42 4.60
N LYS A 193 8.14 -16.48 3.89
CA LYS A 193 8.31 -17.83 4.46
C LYS A 193 9.41 -17.95 5.54
N ASP A 194 10.43 -17.10 5.53
CA ASP A 194 11.63 -17.29 6.39
C ASP A 194 11.69 -16.42 7.66
N LYS A 195 10.62 -15.72 8.04
CA LYS A 195 10.61 -14.96 9.31
C LYS A 195 9.67 -15.47 10.41
N ASP A 196 8.89 -16.50 10.13
CA ASP A 196 8.09 -17.17 11.18
C ASP A 196 8.83 -18.37 11.81
N HIS A 197 10.11 -18.56 11.51
CA HIS A 197 10.95 -19.61 12.14
C HIS A 197 12.05 -19.09 13.08
N PHE A 198 11.97 -17.82 13.50
CA PHE A 198 12.78 -17.28 14.60
C PHE A 198 11.91 -16.45 15.55
N CYS A 199 11.06 -17.16 16.30
CA CYS A 199 10.52 -16.75 17.60
C CYS A 199 9.93 -17.99 18.28
N LEU A 200 10.78 -18.97 18.62
CA LEU A 200 10.53 -20.00 19.64
C LEU A 200 11.90 -20.49 20.14
N ALA A 201 12.48 -19.72 21.06
CA ALA A 201 13.45 -20.04 22.12
C ALA A 201 14.19 -18.75 22.52
#